data_AF-A0A1F3WYD0-F1
#
_entry.id   AF-A0A1F3WYD0-F1
#
_cell.length_a   1.000
_cell.length_b   1.000
_cell.length_c   1.000
_cell.angle_alpha   90.00
_cell.angle_beta   90.00
_cell.angle_gamma   90.00
#
_symmetry.space_group_name_H-M   'P 1'
#
loop_
_entity.id
_entity.type
_entity.pdbx_description
1 polymer ?
#
loop_
_entity_poly.entity_id
_entity_poly.type
_entity_poly.pdbx_seq_one_letter_code
_entity_poly.pdbx_strand_id
1 'polypeptide(L)'
;MRGFSLIEVIVFIMIVSIALAGVLSVMNFTTQHSADPLVRKQAIAVAESLLEEVSLHDFTKPSGGFPGPFTYPNRQYFDGIGDYNGFTTSGIYTIDGTQIFGLTGYNVSVTVVGSALSGIPVTGASLITVTVTGPDNVSVVLAGYRTAYGP
;
A
#
# COMPACT_ATOMS: atom_id res chain seq x y z
N MET A 1 51.15 5.63 -43.62
CA MET A 1 50.02 6.02 -42.75
C MET A 1 49.03 6.80 -43.59
N ARG A 2 47.87 6.23 -43.92
CA ARG A 2 46.78 6.97 -44.58
C ARG A 2 46.02 7.70 -43.47
N GLY A 3 46.02 9.03 -43.50
CA GLY A 3 45.28 9.84 -42.53
C GLY A 3 43.77 9.73 -42.75
N PHE A 4 43.00 9.90 -41.66
CA PHE A 4 41.55 9.99 -41.71
C PHE A 4 41.13 11.23 -42.50
N SER A 5 40.04 11.14 -43.27
CA SER A 5 39.49 12.30 -43.97
C SER A 5 38.66 13.19 -43.03
N LEU A 6 38.54 14.48 -43.33
CA LEU A 6 37.75 15.42 -42.53
C LEU A 6 36.28 15.00 -42.42
N ILE A 7 35.71 14.45 -43.50
CA ILE A 7 34.33 13.92 -43.50
C ILE A 7 34.18 12.70 -42.59
N GLU A 8 35.17 11.84 -42.54
CA GLU A 8 35.17 10.62 -41.72
C GLU A 8 35.19 10.96 -40.22
N VAL A 9 35.97 11.98 -39.83
CA VAL A 9 35.99 12.49 -38.45
C VAL A 9 34.64 13.10 -38.06
N ILE A 10 34.02 13.88 -38.96
CA ILE A 10 32.72 14.53 -38.70
C ILE A 10 31.61 13.47 -38.54
N VAL A 11 31.57 12.47 -39.42
CA VAL A 11 30.57 11.40 -39.34
C VAL A 11 30.80 10.55 -38.10
N PHE A 12 32.05 10.27 -37.71
CA PHE A 12 32.36 9.53 -36.50
C PHE A 12 31.85 10.24 -35.24
N ILE A 13 32.17 11.52 -35.05
CA ILE A 13 31.71 12.27 -33.86
C ILE A 13 30.17 12.41 -33.85
N MET A 14 29.54 12.52 -35.02
CA MET A 14 28.08 12.61 -35.14
C MET A 14 27.41 11.32 -34.67
N ILE A 15 27.88 10.17 -35.15
CA ILE A 15 27.34 8.85 -34.76
C ILE A 15 27.51 8.63 -33.25
N VAL A 16 28.69 8.92 -32.70
CA VAL A 16 28.97 8.78 -31.26
C VAL A 16 28.04 9.68 -30.43
N SER A 17 27.78 10.90 -30.89
CA SER A 17 26.89 11.84 -30.20
C SER A 17 25.44 11.34 -30.16
N ILE A 18 24.93 10.83 -31.29
CA ILE A 18 23.56 10.28 -31.36
C ILE A 18 23.44 9.01 -30.51
N ALA A 19 24.45 8.14 -30.56
CA ALA A 19 24.49 6.93 -29.74
C ALA A 19 24.47 7.26 -28.24
N LEU A 20 25.29 8.23 -27.80
CA LEU A 20 25.34 8.65 -26.41
C LEU A 20 24.02 9.29 -25.94
N ALA A 21 23.41 10.13 -26.79
CA ALA A 21 22.09 10.71 -26.51
C ALA A 21 21.01 9.62 -26.37
N GLY A 22 21.06 8.59 -27.21
CA GLY A 22 20.16 7.43 -27.12
C GLY A 22 20.31 6.67 -25.80
N VAL A 23 21.54 6.39 -25.36
CA VAL A 23 21.81 5.69 -24.09
C VAL A 23 21.31 6.49 -22.88
N LEU A 24 21.58 7.80 -22.85
CA LEU A 24 21.12 8.67 -21.77
C LEU A 24 19.59 8.75 -21.69
N SER A 25 18.90 8.74 -22.85
CA SER A 25 17.44 8.71 -22.93
C SER A 25 16.86 7.44 -22.31
N VAL A 26 17.43 6.27 -22.62
CA VAL A 26 16.99 4.99 -22.06
C VAL A 26 17.23 4.95 -20.54
N MET A 27 18.39 5.40 -20.05
CA MET A 27 18.65 5.43 -18.60
C MET A 27 17.66 6.30 -17.83
N ASN A 28 17.28 7.45 -18.37
CA ASN A 28 16.27 8.31 -17.76
C ASN A 28 14.89 7.63 -17.74
N PHE A 29 14.49 7.00 -18.85
CA PHE A 29 13.25 6.25 -18.94
C PHE A 29 13.18 5.09 -17.93
N THR A 30 14.25 4.29 -17.82
CA THR A 30 14.31 3.17 -16.88
C THR A 30 14.32 3.62 -15.42
N THR A 31 15.02 4.71 -15.08
CA THR A 31 15.10 5.24 -13.71
C THR A 31 13.74 5.73 -13.22
N GLN A 32 12.97 6.43 -14.07
CA GLN A 32 11.64 6.92 -13.69
C GLN A 32 10.64 5.79 -13.44
N HIS A 33 10.64 4.73 -14.25
CA HIS A 33 9.68 3.63 -14.09
C HIS A 33 10.08 2.59 -13.03
N SER A 34 11.21 2.76 -12.35
CA SER A 34 11.72 1.79 -11.36
C SER A 34 11.23 2.03 -9.94
N ALA A 35 10.74 3.23 -9.62
CA ALA A 35 10.21 3.55 -8.29
C ALA A 35 8.75 3.10 -8.10
N ASP A 36 7.93 3.16 -9.17
CA ASP A 36 6.50 2.79 -9.13
C ASP A 36 6.23 1.34 -8.66
N PRO A 37 7.00 0.33 -9.10
CA PRO A 37 6.82 -1.05 -8.62
C PRO A 37 7.07 -1.18 -7.12
N LEU A 38 8.03 -0.44 -6.57
CA LEU A 38 8.35 -0.48 -5.14
C LEU A 38 7.21 0.13 -4.32
N VAL A 39 6.69 1.29 -4.73
CA VAL A 39 5.58 1.97 -4.04
C VAL A 39 4.36 1.05 -3.96
N ARG A 40 4.01 0.42 -5.08
CA ARG A 40 2.88 -0.51 -5.13
C ARG A 40 3.10 -1.74 -4.25
N LYS A 41 4.31 -2.30 -4.23
CA LYS A 41 4.63 -3.47 -3.38
C LYS A 41 4.56 -3.13 -1.90
N GLN A 42 5.04 -1.94 -1.50
CA GLN A 42 4.92 -1.45 -0.14
C GLN A 42 3.45 -1.24 0.25
N ALA A 43 2.64 -0.60 -0.62
CA ALA A 43 1.21 -0.42 -0.38
C ALA A 43 0.47 -1.76 -0.22
N ILE A 44 0.82 -2.77 -1.02
CA ILE A 44 0.28 -4.13 -0.87
C ILE A 44 0.67 -4.74 0.48
N ALA A 45 1.95 -4.68 0.86
CA ALA A 45 2.41 -5.25 2.12
C ALA A 45 1.72 -4.60 3.34
N VAL A 46 1.51 -3.28 3.30
CA VAL A 46 0.74 -2.57 4.34
C VAL A 46 -0.73 -3.02 4.34
N ALA A 47 -1.35 -3.13 3.16
CA ALA A 47 -2.75 -3.54 3.04
C ALA A 47 -2.96 -4.97 3.54
N GLU A 48 -2.06 -5.89 3.19
CA GLU A 48 -2.07 -7.30 3.62
C GLU A 48 -1.91 -7.40 5.14
N SER A 49 -0.89 -6.72 5.69
CA SER A 49 -0.64 -6.72 7.13
C SER A 49 -1.84 -6.20 7.92
N LEU A 50 -2.48 -5.12 7.46
CA LEU A 50 -3.62 -4.55 8.17
C LEU A 50 -4.89 -5.39 7.98
N LEU A 51 -5.11 -5.97 6.80
CA LEU A 51 -6.23 -6.88 6.57
C LEU A 51 -6.11 -8.14 7.45
N GLU A 52 -4.90 -8.71 7.55
CA GLU A 52 -4.61 -9.83 8.43
C GLU A 52 -4.85 -9.47 9.90
N GLU A 53 -4.32 -8.33 10.35
CA GLU A 53 -4.54 -7.79 11.69
C GLU A 53 -6.04 -7.71 12.01
N VAL A 54 -6.84 -7.06 11.17
CA VAL A 54 -8.29 -6.93 11.36
C VAL A 54 -8.95 -8.32 11.39
N SER A 55 -8.57 -9.23 10.48
CA SER A 55 -9.19 -10.56 10.37
C SER A 55 -8.96 -11.47 11.59
N LEU A 56 -7.88 -11.23 12.34
CA LEU A 56 -7.49 -12.00 13.52
C LEU A 56 -8.21 -11.59 14.80
N HIS A 57 -8.90 -10.44 14.80
CA HIS A 57 -9.71 -10.00 15.93
C HIS A 57 -11.05 -10.73 16.01
N ASP A 58 -11.70 -10.63 17.16
CA ASP A 58 -13.02 -11.21 17.38
C ASP A 58 -14.06 -10.58 16.45
N PHE A 59 -15.04 -11.37 16.02
CA PHE A 59 -16.09 -10.87 15.13
C PHE A 59 -16.97 -9.82 15.84
N THR A 60 -17.20 -10.01 17.13
CA THR A 60 -17.90 -9.05 17.99
C THR A 60 -16.96 -8.55 19.08
N LYS A 61 -17.10 -7.27 19.42
CA LYS A 61 -16.40 -6.66 20.56
C LYS A 61 -16.68 -7.42 21.86
N PRO A 62 -15.65 -7.87 22.61
CA PRO A 62 -15.85 -8.51 23.91
C PRO A 62 -16.40 -7.54 24.97
N SER A 63 -17.03 -8.08 26.02
CA SER A 63 -17.56 -7.28 27.12
C SER A 63 -16.42 -6.58 27.87
N GLY A 64 -16.53 -5.25 28.03
CA GLY A 64 -15.49 -4.45 28.70
C GLY A 64 -14.39 -3.93 27.78
N GLY A 65 -14.57 -4.02 26.46
CA GLY A 65 -13.60 -3.52 25.48
C GLY A 65 -13.36 -2.02 25.54
N PHE A 66 -12.36 -1.55 24.80
CA PHE A 66 -11.82 -0.19 24.91
C PHE A 66 -12.90 0.90 24.70
N PRO A 67 -13.10 1.84 25.64
CA PRO A 67 -14.14 2.86 25.53
C PRO A 67 -13.68 4.14 24.82
N GLY A 68 -12.38 4.27 24.52
CA GLY A 68 -11.82 5.47 23.93
C GLY A 68 -11.91 5.49 22.39
N PRO A 69 -11.31 6.52 21.76
CA PRO A 69 -11.36 6.67 20.31
C PRO A 69 -10.51 5.63 19.59
N PHE A 70 -11.08 5.00 18.57
CA PHE A 70 -10.39 4.07 17.70
C PHE A 70 -9.47 4.80 16.72
N THR A 71 -8.26 5.11 17.18
CA THR A 71 -7.23 5.84 16.44
C THR A 71 -5.88 5.11 16.50
N TYR A 72 -4.93 5.46 15.65
CA TYR A 72 -3.65 4.73 15.56
C TYR A 72 -2.86 4.65 16.88
N PRO A 73 -2.86 5.63 17.81
CA PRO A 73 -2.17 5.48 19.10
C PRO A 73 -2.84 4.45 20.03
N ASN A 74 -4.08 4.07 19.73
CA ASN A 74 -4.93 3.24 20.58
C ASN A 74 -5.16 1.85 19.97
N ARG A 75 -4.50 1.54 18.84
CA ARG A 75 -4.77 0.33 18.04
C ARG A 75 -4.52 -0.96 18.80
N GLN A 76 -3.55 -0.97 19.72
CA GLN A 76 -3.31 -2.07 20.66
C GLN A 76 -4.52 -2.47 21.54
N TYR A 77 -5.54 -1.61 21.66
CA TYR A 77 -6.74 -1.87 22.44
C TYR A 77 -7.94 -2.29 21.60
N PHE A 78 -7.77 -2.40 20.28
CA PHE A 78 -8.85 -2.86 19.41
C PHE A 78 -8.99 -4.35 19.67
N ASP A 79 -10.22 -4.80 19.87
CA ASP A 79 -10.52 -6.17 20.29
C ASP A 79 -11.58 -6.82 19.39
N GLY A 80 -12.34 -6.03 18.63
CA GLY A 80 -13.24 -6.52 17.60
C GLY A 80 -12.96 -5.96 16.21
N ILE A 81 -13.35 -6.70 15.17
CA ILE A 81 -13.23 -6.23 13.77
C ILE A 81 -13.96 -4.89 13.55
N GLY A 82 -15.03 -4.63 14.29
CA GLY A 82 -15.83 -3.40 14.19
C GLY A 82 -15.08 -2.14 14.64
N ASP A 83 -14.06 -2.27 15.48
CA ASP A 83 -13.27 -1.14 15.98
C ASP A 83 -12.45 -0.48 14.86
N TYR A 84 -12.15 -1.24 13.80
CA TYR A 84 -11.45 -0.74 12.62
C TYR A 84 -12.36 -0.01 11.64
N ASN A 85 -13.68 -0.01 11.82
CA ASN A 85 -14.58 0.65 10.88
C ASN A 85 -14.43 2.17 10.93
N GLY A 86 -13.98 2.77 9.83
CA GLY A 86 -13.64 4.20 9.76
C GLY A 86 -12.23 4.52 10.25
N PHE A 87 -11.42 3.50 10.56
CA PHE A 87 -10.02 3.69 10.94
C PHE A 87 -9.25 4.28 9.77
N THR A 88 -8.58 5.42 10.00
CA THR A 88 -7.76 6.11 9.01
C THR A 88 -6.46 6.62 9.63
N THR A 89 -5.42 6.74 8.82
CA THR A 89 -4.15 7.33 9.25
C THR A 89 -3.56 8.25 8.20
N SER A 90 -2.75 9.21 8.65
CA SER A 90 -1.75 9.86 7.81
C SER A 90 -0.35 9.40 8.22
N GLY A 91 0.30 8.66 7.33
CA GLY A 91 1.47 7.83 7.65
C GLY A 91 1.08 6.43 8.14
N ILE A 92 2.07 5.53 8.22
CA ILE A 92 1.90 4.17 8.76
C ILE A 92 2.49 4.08 10.16
N TYR A 93 1.78 3.38 11.03
CA TYR A 93 2.13 3.21 12.44
C TYR A 93 2.11 1.72 12.81
N THR A 94 3.00 1.34 13.71
CA THR A 94 2.96 0.06 14.41
C THR A 94 1.74 -0.01 15.34
N ILE A 95 1.46 -1.20 15.89
CA ILE A 95 0.26 -1.44 16.70
C ILE A 95 0.24 -0.64 18.02
N ASP A 96 1.41 -0.29 18.55
CA ASP A 96 1.62 0.57 19.73
C ASP A 96 1.55 2.08 19.40
N GLY A 97 1.30 2.44 18.13
CA GLY A 97 1.17 3.82 17.70
C GLY A 97 2.49 4.51 17.33
N THR A 98 3.60 3.77 17.26
CA THR A 98 4.90 4.31 16.82
C THR A 98 4.92 4.48 15.31
N GLN A 99 5.32 5.66 14.81
CA GLN A 99 5.36 5.92 13.37
C GLN A 99 6.50 5.13 12.70
N ILE A 100 6.21 4.51 11.55
CA ILE A 100 7.22 3.84 10.73
C ILE A 100 7.83 4.86 9.76
N PHE A 101 9.05 5.31 10.08
CA PHE A 101 9.81 6.22 9.22
C PHE A 101 10.03 5.60 7.83
N GLY A 102 9.86 6.39 6.78
CA GLY A 102 9.91 5.95 5.38
C GLY A 102 8.55 5.60 4.77
N LEU A 103 7.49 5.44 5.59
CA LEU A 103 6.12 5.21 5.12
C LEU A 103 5.18 6.40 5.41
N THR A 104 5.72 7.59 5.68
CA THR A 104 4.92 8.78 6.01
C THR A 104 4.07 9.29 4.84
N GLY A 105 4.45 8.96 3.60
CA GLY A 105 3.67 9.25 2.39
C GLY A 105 2.54 8.27 2.10
N TYR A 106 2.34 7.26 2.96
CA TYR A 106 1.25 6.29 2.83
C TYR A 106 0.16 6.57 3.85
N ASN A 107 -1.08 6.38 3.43
CA ASN A 107 -2.28 6.57 4.25
C ASN A 107 -3.12 5.30 4.17
N VAL A 108 -3.78 4.93 5.25
CA VAL A 108 -4.74 3.81 5.24
C VAL A 108 -6.15 4.29 5.54
N SER A 109 -7.12 3.57 4.99
CA SER A 109 -8.53 3.66 5.34
C SER A 109 -9.10 2.25 5.42
N VAL A 110 -9.81 1.95 6.50
CA VAL A 110 -10.48 0.66 6.71
C VAL A 110 -11.98 0.87 6.85
N THR A 111 -12.75 0.04 6.15
CA THR A 111 -14.20 -0.06 6.34
C THR A 111 -14.56 -1.50 6.67
N VAL A 112 -15.43 -1.67 7.65
CA VAL A 112 -15.97 -2.98 8.02
C VAL A 112 -17.48 -2.87 7.98
N VAL A 113 -18.09 -3.58 7.03
CA VAL A 113 -19.53 -3.47 6.77
C VAL A 113 -20.14 -4.87 6.75
N GLY A 114 -21.26 -5.06 7.44
CA GLY A 114 -22.01 -6.30 7.38
C GLY A 114 -22.36 -6.65 5.93
N SER A 115 -22.14 -7.90 5.54
CA SER A 115 -22.38 -8.38 4.18
C SER A 115 -22.92 -9.79 4.21
N ALA A 116 -24.09 -9.99 3.61
CA ALA A 116 -24.69 -11.32 3.52
C ALA A 116 -23.89 -12.20 2.55
N LEU A 117 -23.62 -13.44 2.96
CA LEU A 117 -23.07 -14.49 2.11
C LEU A 117 -24.13 -15.58 1.94
N SER A 118 -24.05 -16.41 0.90
CA SER A 118 -25.05 -17.45 0.66
C SER A 118 -25.25 -18.36 1.88
N GLY A 119 -26.38 -18.20 2.58
CA GLY A 119 -26.69 -18.92 3.82
C GLY A 119 -26.24 -18.26 5.13
N ILE A 120 -25.56 -17.10 5.08
CA ILE A 120 -25.13 -16.32 6.24
C ILE A 120 -25.78 -14.92 6.18
N PRO A 121 -26.57 -14.52 7.18
CA PRO A 121 -27.20 -13.20 7.19
C PRO A 121 -26.15 -12.07 7.30
N VAL A 122 -26.56 -10.84 7.00
CA VAL A 122 -25.70 -9.63 7.08
C VAL A 122 -25.09 -9.40 8.47
N THR A 123 -25.70 -9.95 9.51
CA THR A 123 -25.20 -9.91 10.90
C THR A 123 -24.16 -11.00 11.21
N GLY A 124 -24.06 -12.03 10.35
CA GLY A 124 -23.17 -13.17 10.52
C GLY A 124 -21.93 -13.12 9.63
N ALA A 125 -21.76 -12.08 8.83
CA ALA A 125 -20.58 -11.86 8.02
C ALA A 125 -20.35 -10.37 7.78
N SER A 126 -19.08 -9.98 7.71
CA SER A 126 -18.65 -8.61 7.40
C SER A 126 -17.62 -8.65 6.28
N LEU A 127 -17.72 -7.70 5.34
CA LEU A 127 -16.69 -7.37 4.37
C LEU A 127 -15.76 -6.34 4.98
N ILE A 128 -14.50 -6.70 5.12
CA ILE A 128 -13.41 -5.82 5.52
C ILE A 128 -12.76 -5.32 4.24
N THR A 129 -12.67 -4.00 4.06
CA THR A 129 -11.98 -3.37 2.94
C THR A 129 -10.87 -2.48 3.50
N VAL A 130 -9.64 -2.77 3.10
CA VAL A 130 -8.46 -1.98 3.42
C VAL A 130 -8.01 -1.26 2.16
N THR A 131 -7.97 0.07 2.22
CA THR A 131 -7.43 0.92 1.16
C THR A 131 -6.14 1.55 1.67
N VAL A 132 -5.06 1.39 0.91
CA VAL A 132 -3.78 2.04 1.15
C VAL A 132 -3.49 2.97 -0.02
N THR A 133 -3.26 4.25 0.28
CA THR A 133 -2.88 5.26 -0.70
C THR A 133 -1.45 5.70 -0.43
N GLY A 134 -0.54 5.34 -1.32
CA GLY A 134 0.86 5.75 -1.28
C GLY A 134 1.11 7.11 -1.93
N PRO A 135 2.39 7.50 -2.07
CA PRO A 135 2.81 8.67 -2.83
C PRO A 135 2.22 8.69 -4.25
N ASP A 136 2.06 9.89 -4.81
CA ASP A 136 1.52 10.12 -6.15
C ASP A 136 0.10 9.54 -6.38
N ASN A 137 -0.64 9.32 -5.28
CA ASN A 137 -1.99 8.75 -5.23
C ASN A 137 -2.08 7.31 -5.75
N VAL A 138 -0.99 6.56 -5.71
CA VAL A 138 -1.04 5.11 -6.01
C VAL A 138 -1.90 4.43 -4.94
N SER A 139 -3.05 3.89 -5.36
CA SER A 139 -4.01 3.25 -4.46
C SER A 139 -4.05 1.75 -4.65
N VAL A 140 -4.05 1.03 -3.53
CA VAL A 140 -4.22 -0.42 -3.43
C VAL A 140 -5.41 -0.70 -2.52
N VAL A 141 -6.34 -1.55 -2.98
CA VAL A 141 -7.50 -1.98 -2.21
C VAL A 141 -7.46 -3.49 -2.08
N LEU A 142 -7.50 -3.98 -0.85
CA LEU A 142 -7.70 -5.39 -0.54
C LEU A 142 -8.99 -5.55 0.25
N ALA A 143 -9.70 -6.65 0.01
CA ALA A 143 -10.92 -6.96 0.73
C ALA A 143 -10.98 -8.43 1.12
N GLY A 144 -11.57 -8.70 2.28
CA GLY A 144 -11.74 -10.04 2.82
C GLY A 144 -13.06 -10.16 3.58
N TYR A 145 -13.65 -11.36 3.55
CA TYR A 145 -14.83 -11.66 4.34
C TYR A 145 -14.42 -12.28 5.68
N ARG A 146 -15.02 -11.80 6.77
CA ARG A 146 -14.99 -12.46 8.08
C ARG A 146 -16.40 -12.89 8.44
N THR A 147 -16.58 -14.15 8.82
CA THR A 147 -17.85 -14.70 9.29
C THR A 147 -17.86 -14.81 10.80
N ALA A 148 -19.04 -14.81 11.42
CA ALA A 148 -19.25 -15.02 12.86
C ALA A 148 -19.13 -16.52 13.26
N TYR A 149 -18.18 -17.24 12.66
CA TYR A 149 -17.90 -18.63 13.02
C TYR A 149 -16.79 -18.66 14.08
N GLY A 150 -17.10 -19.23 15.26
CA GLY A 150 -16.26 -19.25 16.47
C GLY A 150 -16.87 -18.44 17.62
N PRO A 151 -16.64 -18.84 18.89
CA PRO A 151 -17.27 -18.24 20.07
C PRO A 151 -16.99 -16.75 20.24
#